data_AF-H1SHN4-F1
#
_entry.id   AF-H1SHN4-F1
#
_cell.length_a   1.000
_cell.length_b   1.000
_cell.length_c   1.000
_cell.angle_alpha   90.00
_cell.angle_beta   90.00
_cell.angle_gamma   90.00
#
_symmetry.space_group_name_H-M   'P 1'
#
loop_
_entity.id
_entity.type
_entity.pdbx_description
1 polymer ?
#
loop_
_entity_poly.entity_id
_entity_poly.type
_entity_poly.pdbx_seq_one_letter_code
_entity_poly.pdbx_strand_id
1 'polypeptide(L)' 'MQQVSFIADYNFSKRTDVYLSTGYARNGGLSFDSSATAFAFNYPQMTGQKSMVGVTVGLRHIF' A
#
# COMPACT_ATOMS: atom_id res chain seq x y z
N MET A 1 2.56 -1.96 14.92
CA MET A 1 2.18 -1.17 13.74
C MET A 1 0.78 -1.60 13.33
N GLN A 2 -0.18 -0.69 13.22
CA GLN A 2 -1.54 -1.02 12.76
C GLN A 2 -1.76 -0.27 11.45
N GLN A 3 -1.96 -1.02 10.36
CA GLN A 3 -2.27 -0.50 9.04
C GLN A 3 -3.59 -1.10 8.57
N VAL A 4 -4.43 -0.28 7.95
CA VAL A 4 -5.63 -0.71 7.25
C VAL A 4 -5.47 -0.33 5.79
N SER A 5 -5.79 -1.25 4.89
CA SER A 5 -5.71 -1.05 3.45
C SER A 5 -7.08 -1.27 2.81
N PHE A 6 -7.41 -0.43 1.84
CA PHE A 6 -8.54 -0.59 0.94
C PHE A 6 -8.01 -0.72 -0.48
N ILE A 7 -8.47 -1.73 -1.21
CA ILE A 7 -8.08 -1.98 -2.60
C ILE A 7 -9.35 -2.16 -3.43
N ALA A 8 -9.42 -1.43 -4.53
CA ALA A 8 -10.40 -1.64 -5.59
C ALA A 8 -9.66 -2.00 -6.88
N ASP A 9 -10.15 -3.02 -7.57
CA ASP A 9 -9.56 -3.58 -8.79
C ASP A 9 -10.64 -3.66 -9.86
N TYR A 10 -10.31 -3.18 -11.06
CA TYR A 10 -11.17 -3.26 -12.23
C TYR A 10 -10.44 -3.96 -13.38
N ASN A 11 -10.99 -5.10 -13.77
CA ASN A 11 -10.45 -5.92 -14.86
C ASN A 11 -11.02 -5.44 -16.21
N PHE A 12 -10.18 -4.83 -17.05
CA PHE A 12 -10.54 -4.56 -18.45
C PHE A 12 -10.63 -5.85 -19.27
N SER A 13 -9.80 -6.83 -18.94
CA SER A 13 -9.79 -8.16 -19.56
C SER A 13 -9.22 -9.19 -18.59
N LYS A 14 -9.11 -10.46 -19.02
CA LYS A 14 -8.39 -11.50 -18.25
C LYS A 14 -6.91 -11.20 -18.04
N ARG A 15 -6.35 -10.22 -18.77
CA ARG A 15 -4.91 -9.91 -18.81
C ARG A 15 -4.59 -8.48 -18.42
N THR A 16 -5.58 -7.59 -18.30
CA THR A 16 -5.33 -6.17 -18.02
C THR A 16 -6.29 -5.68 -16.97
N ASP A 17 -5.75 -5.05 -15.93
CA ASP A 17 -6.52 -4.40 -14.87
C ASP A 17 -5.97 -3.01 -14.55
N VAL A 18 -6.82 -2.21 -13.92
CA VAL A 18 -6.44 -0.99 -13.20
C VAL A 18 -6.84 -1.17 -11.75
N TYR A 19 -5.99 -0.74 -10.83
CA TYR A 19 -6.26 -0.84 -9.40
C TYR A 19 -5.98 0.48 -8.68
N LEU A 20 -6.79 0.73 -7.65
CA LEU A 20 -6.63 1.79 -6.68
C LEU A 20 -6.37 1.13 -5.33
N SER A 21 -5.27 1.50 -4.67
CA SER A 21 -4.92 1.07 -3.32
C SER A 21 -4.79 2.28 -2.43
N THR A 22 -5.44 2.25 -1.27
CA THR A 22 -5.30 3.27 -0.22
C THR A 22 -4.90 2.60 1.08
N GLY A 23 -3.87 3.10 1.73
CA GLY A 23 -3.40 2.62 3.03
C GLY A 23 -3.42 3.74 4.07
N TYR A 24 -3.79 3.38 5.30
CA TYR A 24 -3.61 4.21 6.48
C TYR A 24 -2.83 3.45 7.54
N ALA A 25 -1.73 4.01 8.01
CA ALA A 25 -0.92 3.47 9.11
C ALA A 25 -0.88 4.45 10.29
N ARG A 26 -0.96 3.91 11.51
CA ARG A 26 -0.77 4.65 12.76
C ARG A 26 0.51 4.19 13.46
N ASN A 27 1.36 5.14 13.86
CA ASN A 27 2.64 4.92 14.53
C ASN A 27 3.58 3.96 13.75
N GLY A 28 3.66 4.12 12.44
CA GLY A 28 4.56 3.42 11.53
C GLY A 28 4.38 3.86 10.07
N GLY A 29 5.35 3.54 9.21
CA GLY A 29 5.25 3.80 7.77
C GLY A 29 4.28 2.85 7.08
N LEU A 30 3.82 3.23 5.88
CA LEU A 30 3.03 2.34 5.04
C LEU A 30 3.92 1.25 4.44
N SER A 31 3.42 0.01 4.46
CA SER A 31 3.99 -1.12 3.72
C SER A 31 2.97 -1.63 2.71
N PHE A 32 3.35 -1.66 1.44
CA PHE A 32 2.51 -2.17 0.33
C PHE A 32 3.00 -3.52 -0.21
N ASP A 33 4.08 -4.03 0.38
CA ASP A 33 4.83 -5.18 -0.05
C ASP A 33 4.59 -6.38 0.88
N SER A 34 4.93 -6.29 2.18
CA SER A 34 4.77 -7.40 3.13
C SER A 34 4.95 -6.96 4.60
N SER A 35 4.39 -7.72 5.55
CA SER A 35 4.62 -7.51 6.99
C SER A 35 6.05 -7.87 7.41
N ALA A 36 6.67 -8.86 6.75
CA ALA A 36 8.04 -9.26 7.04
C ALA A 36 9.05 -8.20 6.58
N THR A 37 8.84 -7.62 5.39
CA THR A 37 9.67 -6.52 4.88
C THR A 37 9.46 -5.25 5.69
N ALA A 38 8.22 -4.95 6.11
CA ALA A 38 7.95 -3.82 7.01
C ALA A 38 8.70 -3.90 8.34
N PHE A 39 8.76 -5.10 8.93
CA PHE A 39 9.51 -5.34 10.17
C PHE A 39 11.03 -5.27 9.95
N ALA A 40 11.52 -5.88 8.87
CA ALA A 40 12.95 -5.94 8.57
C ALA A 40 13.54 -4.57 8.18
N PHE A 41 12.84 -3.80 7.36
CA PHE A 41 13.31 -2.51 6.85
C PHE A 41 12.82 -1.31 7.66
N ASN A 42 11.92 -1.56 8.62
CA ASN A 42 11.43 -0.59 9.60
C ASN A 42 11.02 0.73 8.94
N TYR A 43 10.08 0.68 7.99
CA TYR A 43 9.64 1.83 7.19
C TYR A 43 9.39 3.06 8.07
N PRO A 44 10.32 4.02 8.10
CA PRO A 44 10.30 5.05 9.12
C PRO A 44 9.25 6.10 8.76
N GLN A 45 8.51 6.57 9.76
CA GLN A 45 7.76 7.81 9.60
C GLN A 45 8.69 9.01 9.72
N MET A 46 8.36 10.10 9.02
CA MET A 46 8.99 11.40 9.26
C MET A 46 8.84 11.81 10.73
N THR A 47 9.90 12.39 11.29
CA THR A 47 9.94 12.82 12.69
C THR A 47 8.75 13.72 13.04
N GLY A 48 8.09 13.41 14.17
CA GLY A 48 6.91 14.13 14.65
C GLY A 48 5.58 13.71 14.02
N GLN A 49 5.59 12.90 12.96
CA GLN A 49 4.37 12.37 12.35
C GLN A 49 3.84 11.15 13.13
N LYS A 50 2.52 11.10 13.31
CA LYS A 50 1.83 10.03 14.07
C LYS A 50 1.10 9.02 13.19
N SER A 51 0.89 9.36 11.93
CA SER A 51 0.16 8.54 10.96
C SER A 51 0.62 8.83 9.53
N MET A 52 0.40 7.88 8.64
CA MET A 52 0.71 8.00 7.22
C MET A 52 -0.50 7.53 6.40
N VAL A 53 -0.87 8.31 5.39
CA VAL A 53 -1.87 7.94 4.39
C VAL A 53 -1.17 7.88 3.04
N GLY A 54 -1.49 6.87 2.24
CA GLY A 54 -0.90 6.68 0.92
C GLY A 54 -1.96 6.17 -0.02
N VAL A 55 -1.93 6.70 -1.25
CA VAL A 55 -2.84 6.33 -2.32
C VAL A 55 -2.00 5.99 -3.54
N THR A 56 -2.28 4.85 -4.14
CA THR A 56 -1.59 4.33 -5.32
C THR A 56 -2.63 3.98 -6.36
N VAL A 57 -2.40 4.41 -7.59
CA VAL A 57 -3.13 3.93 -8.78
C VAL A 57 -2.13 3.23 -9.68
N GLY A 58 -2.47 2.04 -10.16
CA GLY A 58 -1.61 1.27 -11.04
C GLY A 58 -2.39 0.57 -12.14
N LEU A 59 -1.70 0.25 -13.23
CA LEU A 59 -2.19 -0.57 -14.33
C LEU A 59 -1.32 -1.81 -14.42
N ARG A 60 -1.93 -2.99 -14.49
CA ARG A 60 -1.22 -4.27 -14.62
C ARG A 60 -1.60 -4.94 -15.93
N HIS A 61 -0.61 -5.48 -16.62
CA HIS A 61 -0.81 -6.31 -17.82
C HIS A 61 -0.02 -7.63 -17.69
N ILE A 62 -0.68 -8.75 -18.00
CA ILE A 62 -0.12 -10.11 -17.90
C ILE A 62 -0.03 -10.71 -19.32
N PHE A 63 1.21 -10.95 -19.76
CA PHE A 63 1.55 -11.50 -21.08
C PHE A 63 1.31 -13.02 -21.16
#